data_AF-A0A6P0J1P0-F1
#
_entry.id   AF-A0A6P0J1P0-F1
#
_cell.length_a   1.000
_cell.length_b   1.000
_cell.length_c   1.000
_cell.angle_alpha   90.00
_cell.angle_beta   90.00
_cell.angle_gamma   90.00
#
_symmetry.space_group_name_H-M   'P 1'
#
loop_
_entity.id
_entity.type
_entity.pdbx_description
1 polymer ?
#
loop_
_entity_poly.entity_id
_entity_poly.type
_entity_poly.pdbx_seq_one_letter_code
_entity_poly.pdbx_strand_id
1 'polypeptide(L)'
;MKVLLSAYQCQPNTGSENGIGWAWATQLARMGHEVWVITWSYNQIPVEQELQVNPIPNIHFIFCDHPTWLSRLFKILITRQVMLLSFPLWELMSIWWQWDAYRIAKSLTQEGVFDRV
;
A
#
# COMPACT_ATOMS: atom_id res chain seq x y z
N MET A 1 -11.92 17.67 -0.48
CA MET A 1 -11.43 16.97 0.72
C MET A 1 -10.13 16.30 0.37
N LYS A 2 -9.17 16.30 1.29
CA LYS A 2 -7.90 15.59 1.13
C LYS A 2 -8.00 14.30 1.93
N VAL A 3 -7.92 13.15 1.27
CA VAL A 3 -8.09 11.84 1.90
C VAL A 3 -6.72 11.15 1.97
N LEU A 4 -6.34 10.70 3.16
CA LEU A 4 -5.18 9.85 3.34
C LEU A 4 -5.65 8.40 3.51
N LEU A 5 -5.31 7.53 2.56
CA LEU A 5 -5.74 6.14 2.50
C LEU A 5 -4.57 5.20 2.80
N SER A 6 -4.68 4.39 3.86
CA SER A 6 -3.77 3.29 4.12
C SER A 6 -4.29 2.01 3.46
N ALA A 7 -3.60 1.52 2.43
CA ALA A 7 -4.01 0.35 1.66
C ALA A 7 -2.81 -0.57 1.40
N TYR A 8 -2.58 -1.53 2.30
CA TYR A 8 -1.46 -2.47 2.20
C TYR A 8 -1.41 -3.15 0.82
N GLN A 9 -2.54 -3.72 0.40
CA GLN A 9 -2.74 -4.22 -0.96
C GLN A 9 -3.57 -3.21 -1.76
N CYS A 10 -2.99 -2.71 -2.84
CA CYS A 10 -3.63 -1.73 -3.71
C CYS A 10 -3.21 -2.00 -5.16
N GLN A 11 -3.73 -3.08 -5.73
CA GLN A 11 -3.28 -3.57 -7.03
C GLN A 11 -4.38 -3.44 -8.10
N PRO A 12 -4.12 -2.74 -9.22
CA PRO A 12 -5.06 -2.65 -10.33
C PRO A 12 -5.27 -4.01 -11.00
N ASN A 13 -6.42 -4.16 -11.67
CA ASN A 13 -6.79 -5.36 -12.45
C ASN A 13 -6.79 -6.67 -11.63
N THR A 14 -6.93 -6.57 -10.30
CA THR A 14 -7.06 -7.73 -9.41
C THR A 14 -8.43 -7.72 -8.73
N GLY A 15 -8.98 -8.91 -8.49
CA GLY A 15 -10.16 -9.10 -7.65
C GLY A 15 -9.79 -9.46 -6.21
N SER A 16 -10.81 -9.65 -5.36
CA SER A 16 -10.64 -9.97 -3.93
C SER A 16 -9.97 -8.83 -3.15
N GLU A 17 -9.31 -9.13 -2.04
CA GLU A 17 -8.68 -8.19 -1.12
C GLU A 17 -7.68 -7.24 -1.80
N ASN A 18 -6.95 -7.71 -2.81
CA ASN A 18 -5.91 -6.92 -3.49
C ASN A 18 -6.46 -5.75 -4.30
N GLY A 19 -7.68 -5.90 -4.85
CA GLY A 19 -8.33 -4.88 -5.68
C GLY A 19 -9.13 -3.85 -4.89
N ILE A 20 -9.47 -4.14 -3.63
CA ILE A 20 -10.30 -3.26 -2.80
C ILE A 20 -9.61 -1.92 -2.56
N GLY A 21 -8.32 -1.93 -2.21
CA GLY A 21 -7.55 -0.71 -2.01
C GLY A 21 -7.52 0.18 -3.26
N TRP A 22 -7.33 -0.44 -4.42
CA TRP A 22 -7.34 0.25 -5.72
C TRP A 22 -8.72 0.84 -6.04
N ALA A 23 -9.79 0.08 -5.82
CA ALA A 23 -11.15 0.55 -6.03
C ALA A 23 -11.45 1.77 -5.16
N TRP A 24 -11.15 1.73 -3.86
CA TRP A 24 -11.36 2.90 -2.99
C TRP A 24 -10.56 4.11 -3.44
N ALA A 25 -9.25 3.93 -3.68
CA ALA A 25 -8.37 5.02 -4.07
C ALA A 25 -8.87 5.73 -5.35
N THR A 26 -9.20 4.95 -6.38
CA THR A 26 -9.62 5.48 -7.66
C THR A 26 -11.03 6.07 -7.64
N GLN A 27 -11.97 5.49 -6.90
CA GLN A 27 -13.32 6.04 -6.78
C GLN A 27 -13.34 7.34 -5.98
N LEU A 28 -12.59 7.43 -4.88
CA LEU A 28 -12.46 8.67 -4.11
C LEU A 28 -11.85 9.78 -4.98
N ALA A 29 -10.82 9.48 -5.77
CA ALA A 29 -10.21 10.45 -6.68
C ALA A 29 -11.22 10.90 -7.77
N ARG A 30 -11.98 9.97 -8.35
CA ARG A 30 -13.03 10.26 -9.34
C ARG A 30 -14.20 11.07 -8.78
N MET A 31 -14.48 10.96 -7.49
CA MET A 31 -15.43 11.81 -6.78
C MET A 31 -14.90 13.24 -6.52
N GLY A 32 -13.67 13.54 -6.95
CA GLY A 32 -13.07 14.87 -6.85
C GLY A 32 -12.29 15.10 -5.54
N HIS A 33 -11.95 14.04 -4.81
CA HIS A 33 -11.06 14.14 -3.64
C HIS A 33 -9.59 14.11 -4.07
N GLU A 34 -8.74 14.78 -3.30
CA GLU A 34 -7.29 14.65 -3.41
C GLU A 34 -6.87 13.47 -2.54
N VAL A 35 -6.48 12.35 -3.15
CA VAL A 35 -6.26 11.07 -2.46
C VAL A 35 -4.77 10.77 -2.40
N TRP A 36 -4.28 10.54 -1.19
CA TRP A 36 -2.91 10.12 -0.91
C TRP A 36 -2.94 8.68 -0.41
N VAL A 37 -2.36 7.75 -1.15
CA VAL A 37 -2.43 6.31 -0.89
C VAL A 37 -1.07 5.82 -0.41
N ILE A 38 -1.03 5.31 0.82
CA ILE A 38 0.13 4.61 1.35
C ILE A 38 -0.05 3.11 1.08
N THR A 39 0.85 2.51 0.30
CA THR A 39 0.75 1.10 -0.08
C THR A 39 2.11 0.40 -0.08
N TRP A 40 2.09 -0.93 -0.20
CA TRP A 40 3.31 -1.72 -0.32
C TRP A 40 3.98 -1.50 -1.69
N SER A 41 5.31 -1.36 -1.70
CA SER A 41 6.18 -1.23 -2.88
C SER A 41 5.96 -2.29 -3.96
N TYR A 42 5.51 -3.49 -3.58
CA TYR A 42 5.11 -4.53 -4.53
C TYR A 42 4.04 -4.07 -5.53
N ASN A 43 3.20 -3.10 -5.14
CA ASN A 43 2.15 -2.55 -5.98
C ASN A 43 2.66 -1.43 -6.92
N GLN A 44 3.92 -0.99 -6.82
CA GLN A 44 4.42 0.15 -7.58
C GLN A 44 4.33 -0.04 -9.08
N ILE A 45 4.96 -1.09 -9.60
CA ILE A 45 4.96 -1.40 -11.03
C ILE A 45 3.53 -1.51 -11.60
N PRO A 46 2.61 -2.33 -11.03
CA PRO A 46 1.27 -2.45 -11.59
C PRO A 46 0.48 -1.14 -11.50
N VAL A 47 0.62 -0.36 -10.41
CA VAL A 47 -0.03 0.96 -10.27
C VAL A 47 0.47 1.93 -11.32
N GLU A 48 1.78 2.07 -11.49
CA GLU A 48 2.37 3.00 -12.44
C GLU A 48 1.98 2.65 -13.89
N GLN A 49 1.97 1.37 -14.24
CA GLN A 49 1.51 0.89 -15.55
C GLN A 49 0.05 1.26 -15.81
N GLU A 50 -0.83 1.04 -14.83
CA GLU A 50 -2.25 1.36 -14.98
C GLU A 50 -2.47 2.88 -15.10
N LEU A 51 -1.77 3.70 -14.31
CA LEU A 51 -1.89 5.16 -14.38
C LEU A 51 -1.32 5.76 -15.65
N GLN A 52 -0.38 5.08 -16.33
CA GLN A 52 0.09 5.48 -17.66
C GLN A 52 -0.99 5.27 -18.73
N VAL A 53 -1.76 4.17 -18.63
CA VAL A 53 -2.83 3.85 -19.58
C VAL A 53 -4.10 4.64 -19.28
N ASN A 54 -4.46 4.73 -18.00
CA ASN A 54 -5.66 5.38 -17.49
C ASN A 54 -5.26 6.41 -16.42
N PRO A 55 -4.81 7.61 -16.81
CA PRO A 55 -4.45 8.66 -15.87
C PRO A 55 -5.64 9.07 -15.00
N ILE A 56 -5.44 9.09 -13.69
CA ILE A 56 -6.42 9.56 -12.72
C ILE A 56 -5.84 10.81 -12.07
N PRO A 57 -6.47 12.00 -12.20
CA PRO A 57 -5.98 13.20 -11.55
C PRO A 57 -6.22 13.12 -10.03
N ASN A 58 -5.45 13.91 -9.26
CA ASN A 58 -5.61 14.06 -7.81
C ASN A 58 -5.41 12.77 -7.00
N ILE A 59 -4.69 11.78 -7.52
CA ILE A 59 -4.26 10.59 -6.78
C ILE A 59 -2.74 10.58 -6.66
N HIS A 60 -2.24 10.31 -5.45
CA HIS A 60 -0.82 10.31 -5.14
C HIS A 60 -0.48 9.00 -4.44
N PHE A 61 0.44 8.22 -4.97
CA PHE A 61 0.87 6.96 -4.36
C PHE A 61 2.20 7.13 -3.63
N ILE A 62 2.27 6.57 -2.43
CA ILE A 62 3.47 6.49 -1.60
C ILE A 62 3.73 5.02 -1.30
N PHE A 63 4.89 4.55 -1.74
CA PHE A 63 5.28 3.14 -1.65
C PHE A 63 6.20 2.91 -0.47
N CYS A 64 5.75 2.08 0.48
CA CYS A 64 6.54 1.64 1.63
C CYS A 64 7.16 0.28 1.30
N ASP A 65 8.43 0.10 1.63
CA ASP A 65 9.16 -1.13 1.34
C ASP A 65 9.51 -1.89 2.61
N HIS A 66 9.61 -3.21 2.50
CA HIS A 66 10.28 -4.01 3.53
C HIS A 66 11.76 -4.14 3.16
N PRO A 67 12.67 -4.38 4.11
CA PRO A 67 14.03 -4.74 3.74
C PRO A 67 14.03 -5.97 2.85
N THR A 68 14.65 -5.89 1.67
CA THR A 68 14.58 -6.94 0.63
C THR A 68 15.06 -8.32 1.10
N TRP A 69 15.89 -8.39 2.14
CA TRP A 69 16.33 -9.66 2.74
C TRP A 69 15.22 -10.37 3.52
N LEU A 70 14.32 -9.62 4.18
CA LEU A 70 13.16 -10.14 4.92
C LEU A 70 12.16 -10.80 3.96
N SER A 71 11.82 -10.11 2.87
CA SER A 71 10.92 -10.63 1.84
C SER A 71 11.48 -11.89 1.16
N ARG A 72 12.81 -11.93 0.95
CA ARG A 72 13.50 -13.13 0.44
C ARG A 72 13.45 -14.28 1.44
N LEU A 73 13.76 -14.04 2.71
CA LEU A 73 13.71 -15.05 3.77
C LEU A 73 12.29 -15.63 3.89
N PHE A 74 11.28 -14.77 3.94
CA PHE A 74 9.88 -15.17 4.02
C PHE A 74 9.46 -16.05 2.85
N LYS A 75 9.84 -15.68 1.62
CA LYS A 75 9.58 -16.49 0.42
C LYS A 75 10.24 -17.88 0.50
N ILE A 76 11.47 -17.97 1.00
CA ILE A 76 12.18 -19.25 1.18
C ILE A 76 11.47 -20.12 2.22
N LEU A 77 11.07 -19.55 3.36
CA LEU A 77 10.40 -20.28 4.44
C LEU A 77 9.05 -20.86 3.99
N ILE A 78 8.23 -20.07 3.28
CA ILE A 78 6.96 -20.55 2.71
C ILE A 78 7.22 -21.64 1.67
N THR A 79 8.17 -21.43 0.76
CA THR A 79 8.48 -22.42 -0.30
C THR A 79 8.93 -23.76 0.28
N ARG A 80 9.63 -23.73 1.43
CA ARG A 80 10.06 -24.92 2.16
C ARG A 80 9.03 -25.47 3.15
N GLN A 81 7.80 -24.93 3.15
CA GLN A 81 6.70 -25.31 4.04
C GLN A 81 7.06 -25.21 5.54
N VAL A 82 7.98 -24.31 5.90
CA VAL A 82 8.41 -24.09 7.30
C VAL A 82 7.45 -23.10 7.97
N MET A 83 6.20 -23.53 8.16
CA MET A 83 5.12 -22.65 8.61
C MET A 83 5.39 -22.00 9.98
N LEU A 84 6.00 -22.74 10.90
CA LEU A 84 6.31 -22.26 12.25
C LEU A 84 7.19 -21.00 12.27
N LEU A 85 8.04 -20.81 11.26
CA LEU A 85 8.90 -19.63 11.15
C LEU A 85 8.32 -18.57 10.19
N SER A 86 7.51 -18.97 9.20
CA SER A 86 6.94 -18.01 8.26
C SER A 86 5.88 -17.13 8.93
N PHE A 87 5.02 -17.67 9.80
CA PHE A 87 3.98 -16.89 10.48
C PHE A 87 4.53 -15.73 11.34
N PRO A 88 5.44 -15.95 12.31
CA PRO A 88 5.96 -14.85 13.12
C PRO A 88 6.79 -13.86 12.28
N LEU A 89 7.47 -14.34 11.23
CA LEU A 89 8.20 -13.45 10.32
C LEU A 89 7.23 -12.52 9.56
N TRP A 90 6.10 -13.05 9.10
CA TRP A 90 5.04 -12.28 8.46
C TRP A 90 4.44 -11.23 9.41
N GLU A 91 4.17 -11.59 10.66
CA GLU A 91 3.67 -10.65 11.67
C GLU A 91 4.65 -9.50 11.92
N LEU A 92 5.94 -9.81 12.05
CA LEU A 92 6.99 -8.79 12.21
C LEU A 92 7.07 -7.87 11.00
N MET A 93 6.99 -8.43 9.78
CA MET A 93 6.94 -7.63 8.54
C MET A 93 5.69 -6.74 8.47
N SER A 94 4.55 -7.24 8.95
CA SER A 94 3.29 -6.50 8.98
C SER A 94 3.33 -5.34 9.97
N ILE A 95 3.86 -5.57 11.18
CA ILE A 95 4.07 -4.53 12.20
C ILE A 95 5.05 -3.47 11.69
N TRP A 96 6.14 -3.89 11.03
CA TRP A 96 7.09 -2.97 10.42
C TRP A 96 6.38 -2.08 9.40
N TRP A 97 5.62 -2.67 8.47
CA TRP A 97 4.91 -1.90 7.47
C TRP A 97 3.92 -0.90 8.09
N GLN A 98 3.15 -1.32 9.11
CA GLN A 98 2.23 -0.43 9.81
C GLN A 98 2.96 0.73 10.48
N TRP A 99 4.14 0.47 11.07
CA TRP A 99 4.97 1.52 11.66
C TRP A 99 5.48 2.51 10.60
N ASP A 100 5.93 2.01 9.45
CA ASP A 100 6.42 2.85 8.37
C ASP A 100 5.31 3.72 7.78
N ALA A 101 4.16 3.11 7.48
CA ALA A 101 2.95 3.79 7.04
C ALA A 101 2.50 4.85 8.04
N TYR A 102 2.55 4.57 9.35
CA TYR A 102 2.24 5.55 10.39
C TYR A 102 3.19 6.75 10.38
N ARG A 103 4.51 6.53 10.23
CA ARG A 103 5.49 7.62 10.17
C ARG A 103 5.24 8.54 8.97
N ILE A 104 4.97 7.94 7.81
CA ILE A 104 4.64 8.66 6.57
C ILE A 104 3.33 9.44 6.76
N ALA A 105 2.28 8.79 7.24
CA ALA A 105 0.99 9.41 7.52
C ALA A 105 1.12 10.61 8.47
N LYS A 106 1.93 10.46 9.52
CA LYS A 106 2.21 11.53 10.48
C LYS A 106 2.93 12.71 9.83
N SER A 107 3.93 12.47 8.98
CA SER A 107 4.63 13.53 8.23
C SER A 107 3.66 14.30 7.34
N LEU A 108 2.86 13.58 6.53
CA LEU A 108 1.89 14.20 5.62
C LEU A 108 0.86 15.04 6.37
N THR A 109 0.34 14.52 7.49
CA THR A 109 -0.67 15.25 8.29
C THR A 109 -0.09 16.48 9.00
N GLN A 110 1.23 16.57 9.19
CA GLN A 110 1.89 17.77 9.71
C GLN A 110 2.06 18.84 8.61
N GLU A 111 2.13 18.44 7.35
CA GLU A 111 2.31 19.33 6.19
C GLU A 111 0.98 19.83 5.60
N GLY A 112 -0.14 19.14 5.87
CA GLY A 112 -1.47 19.52 5.37
C GLY A 112 -2.64 19.02 6.21
N VAL A 113 -3.81 19.66 6.02
CA VAL A 113 -5.07 19.24 6.68
C VAL A 113 -5.71 18.13 5.85
N PHE A 114 -5.77 16.92 6.40
CA PHE A 114 -6.43 15.75 5.80
C PHE A 114 -7.70 15.38 6.57
N ASP A 115 -8.72 15.02 5.81
CA ASP A 115 -9.92 14.37 6.30
C ASP A 115 -9.58 12.87 6.49
N ARG A 116 -9.62 12.41 7.75
CA ARG A 116 -9.20 11.05 8.13
C ARG A 116 -10.33 10.06 7.84
N VAL A 117 -10.06 9.01 7.07
CA VAL A 117 -10.99 7.91 6.77
C VAL A 117 -10.35 6.58 7.11
#